data_AF-A0A943DWS5-F1
#
_entry.id   AF-A0A943DWS5-F1
#
_cell.length_a   1.000
_cell.length_b   1.000
_cell.length_c   1.000
_cell.angle_alpha   90.00
_cell.angle_beta   90.00
_cell.angle_gamma   90.00
#
_symmetry.space_group_name_H-M   'P 1'
#
loop_
_entity.id
_entity.type
_entity.pdbx_description
1 polymer ?
#
loop_
_entity_poly.entity_id
_entity_poly.type
_entity_poly.pdbx_seq_one_letter_code
_entity_poly.pdbx_strand_id
1 'polypeptide(L)'
;MKKITLIAAAVLASTTMASAQGTIGNPKDPNAEGKYIVAYDIKNNKWCDANPEIDETFVFAIDFTGTGFEDAMKTLPEPNRKNILGRSGAFDIYQDMNLNPDDEAAVAKADGRLFPIDREKNIYGMTVNLFQLITSRTNDSAFGPNADYSDYAVLKQGQNFSFADNVFAFGWTVDNPGGEWWSDIANPVQDVLKWDMAPYTGTKTGREFTYGDLHADDTECPLTGLDNGAFLSMVKDWGGYGTPADFEAATSGINNVAIDGTADIVATEYYDLMGRRVNGEIENGVTIRRVVLSNGQAVVSKIAR
;
A
#
# COMPACT_ATOMS: atom_id res chain seq x y z
N MET A 1 35.60 46.72 -28.68
CA MET A 1 34.28 46.39 -28.08
C MET A 1 33.83 44.98 -28.47
N LYS A 2 34.54 43.92 -28.04
CA LYS A 2 34.20 42.50 -28.38
C LYS A 2 34.54 41.49 -27.27
N LYS A 3 34.68 41.94 -26.01
CA LYS A 3 35.07 41.03 -24.90
C LYS A 3 34.16 41.08 -23.67
N ILE A 4 33.19 42.00 -23.62
CA ILE A 4 32.28 42.14 -22.45
C ILE A 4 30.95 41.41 -22.69
N THR A 5 30.57 41.15 -23.96
CA THR A 5 29.28 40.51 -24.28
C THR A 5 29.26 38.99 -24.06
N LEU A 6 30.42 38.32 -24.00
CA LEU A 6 30.47 36.85 -23.85
C LEU A 6 30.33 36.35 -22.42
N ILE A 7 30.62 37.20 -21.41
CA ILE A 7 30.51 36.79 -20.00
C ILE A 7 29.05 36.93 -19.50
N ALA A 8 28.27 37.83 -20.09
CA ALA A 8 26.84 37.95 -19.78
C ALA A 8 25.98 36.78 -20.32
N ALA A 9 26.42 36.13 -21.41
CA ALA A 9 25.72 34.97 -21.97
C ALA A 9 26.03 33.65 -21.23
N ALA A 10 27.15 33.58 -20.49
CA ALA A 10 27.50 32.40 -19.70
C ALA A 10 26.83 32.38 -18.31
N VAL A 11 26.44 33.55 -17.78
CA VAL A 11 25.73 33.65 -16.49
C VAL A 11 24.20 33.51 -16.66
N LEU A 12 23.68 33.75 -17.87
CA LEU A 12 22.28 33.45 -18.23
C LEU A 12 22.06 32.00 -18.70
N ALA A 13 23.15 31.24 -18.90
CA ALA A 13 23.09 29.81 -19.26
C ALA A 13 23.25 28.87 -18.04
N SER A 14 23.59 29.40 -16.87
CA SER A 14 23.74 28.63 -15.62
C SER A 14 22.55 28.77 -14.65
N THR A 15 21.49 29.47 -15.06
CA THR A 15 20.29 29.70 -14.25
C THR A 15 19.01 29.26 -14.97
N THR A 16 18.97 28.03 -15.50
CA THR A 16 17.74 27.21 -15.61
C THR A 16 18.10 25.79 -16.05
N MET A 17 18.76 25.05 -15.17
CA MET A 17 18.33 23.67 -14.92
C MET A 17 18.08 23.57 -13.42
N ALA A 18 17.11 24.38 -12.95
CA ALA A 18 16.19 23.78 -12.02
C ALA A 18 15.58 22.63 -12.83
N SER A 19 16.03 21.40 -12.59
CA SER A 19 15.16 20.25 -12.82
C SER A 19 13.83 20.70 -12.25
N ALA A 20 12.79 20.80 -13.09
CA ALA A 20 11.46 20.96 -12.56
C ALA A 20 11.32 19.81 -11.56
N GLN A 21 11.34 20.11 -10.26
CA GLN A 21 10.87 19.16 -9.26
C GLN A 21 9.53 18.72 -9.82
N GLY A 22 9.38 17.41 -10.08
CA GLY A 22 8.17 16.89 -10.68
C GLY A 22 6.97 17.45 -9.92
N THR A 23 5.89 17.76 -10.62
CA THR A 23 4.65 18.09 -9.91
C THR A 23 3.88 16.80 -9.67
N ILE A 24 3.04 16.78 -8.64
CA ILE A 24 2.09 15.69 -8.38
C ILE A 24 0.72 16.33 -8.16
N GLY A 25 -0.33 15.72 -8.68
CA GLY A 25 -1.69 16.26 -8.63
C GLY A 25 -2.38 16.07 -7.28
N ASN A 26 -1.81 15.24 -6.39
CA ASN A 26 -2.35 15.02 -5.05
C ASN A 26 -2.60 16.35 -4.31
N PRO A 27 -3.68 16.46 -3.53
CA PRO A 27 -3.91 17.65 -2.73
C PRO A 27 -2.89 17.73 -1.60
N LYS A 28 -2.46 18.96 -1.31
CA LYS A 28 -1.59 19.23 -0.17
C LYS A 28 -2.37 19.03 1.13
N ASP A 29 -1.68 18.52 2.15
CA ASP A 29 -2.24 18.46 3.50
C ASP A 29 -2.31 19.88 4.08
N PRO A 30 -3.51 20.38 4.44
CA PRO A 30 -3.64 21.72 5.01
C PRO A 30 -3.01 21.84 6.41
N ASN A 31 -2.74 20.72 7.07
CA ASN A 31 -2.19 20.66 8.42
C ASN A 31 -0.69 20.34 8.47
N ALA A 32 -0.07 20.03 7.33
CA ALA A 32 1.34 19.67 7.25
C ALA A 32 2.03 20.28 6.03
N GLU A 33 2.91 21.26 6.27
CA GLU A 33 3.61 22.00 5.21
C GLU A 33 4.45 21.06 4.34
N GLY A 34 4.26 21.15 3.02
CA GLY A 34 5.01 20.33 2.06
C GLY A 34 4.61 18.86 2.02
N LYS A 35 3.54 18.47 2.73
CA LYS A 35 2.99 17.11 2.74
C LYS A 35 1.70 17.03 1.93
N TYR A 36 1.33 15.81 1.56
CA TYR A 36 0.18 15.53 0.71
C TYR A 36 -0.79 14.56 1.37
N ILE A 37 -2.06 14.62 0.95
CA ILE A 37 -3.02 13.55 1.20
C ILE A 37 -2.83 12.48 0.13
N VAL A 38 -2.67 11.24 0.60
CA VAL A 38 -2.53 10.05 -0.25
C VAL A 38 -3.70 9.08 -0.08
N ALA A 39 -4.57 9.31 0.90
CA ALA A 39 -5.77 8.51 1.11
C ALA A 39 -6.92 8.96 0.20
N TYR A 40 -7.50 7.99 -0.51
CA TYR A 40 -8.61 8.21 -1.44
C TYR A 40 -9.88 7.50 -0.98
N ASP A 41 -10.99 8.23 -0.98
CA ASP A 41 -12.32 7.70 -0.76
C ASP A 41 -12.90 7.25 -2.10
N ILE A 42 -12.70 5.97 -2.43
CA ILE A 42 -13.21 5.37 -3.66
C ILE A 42 -14.74 5.37 -3.74
N LYS A 43 -15.44 5.41 -2.60
CA LYS A 43 -16.92 5.37 -2.57
C LYS A 43 -17.52 6.72 -2.96
N ASN A 44 -16.87 7.81 -2.52
CA ASN A 44 -17.31 9.17 -2.80
C ASN A 44 -16.50 9.86 -3.92
N ASN A 45 -15.55 9.15 -4.53
CA ASN A 45 -14.69 9.62 -5.62
C ASN A 45 -13.98 10.95 -5.29
N LYS A 46 -13.36 11.01 -4.11
CA LYS A 46 -12.64 12.19 -3.62
C LYS A 46 -11.44 11.80 -2.74
N TRP A 47 -10.50 12.71 -2.56
CA TRP A 47 -9.48 12.58 -1.53
C TRP A 47 -10.10 12.66 -0.14
N CYS A 48 -9.50 11.94 0.81
CA CYS A 48 -9.86 12.05 2.22
C CYS A 48 -9.45 13.41 2.79
N ASP A 49 -10.01 13.78 3.94
CA ASP A 49 -9.65 15.04 4.62
C ASP A 49 -8.29 14.93 5.36
N ALA A 50 -7.85 13.69 5.65
CA ALA A 50 -6.59 13.37 6.31
C ALA A 50 -6.12 11.96 5.92
N ASN A 51 -4.81 11.68 6.08
CA ASN A 51 -4.27 10.33 5.99
C ASN A 51 -4.60 9.53 7.26
N PRO A 52 -4.74 8.20 7.17
CA PRO A 52 -5.10 7.36 8.31
C PRO A 52 -3.88 7.02 9.18
N GLU A 53 -4.08 6.23 10.23
CA GLU A 53 -2.99 5.66 11.04
C GLU A 53 -2.21 4.60 10.24
N ILE A 54 -0.96 4.33 10.64
CA ILE A 54 0.00 3.50 9.89
C ILE A 54 -0.49 2.07 9.61
N ASP A 55 -1.32 1.53 10.50
CA ASP A 55 -1.83 0.17 10.48
C ASP A 55 -3.32 0.11 10.11
N GLU A 56 -3.91 1.21 9.66
CA GLU A 56 -5.25 1.19 9.05
C GLU A 56 -5.15 0.79 7.57
N THR A 57 -6.14 0.02 7.12
CA THR A 57 -6.30 -0.27 5.69
C THR A 57 -7.00 0.90 5.01
N PHE A 58 -6.43 1.40 3.91
CA PHE A 58 -6.99 2.49 3.11
C PHE A 58 -6.65 2.33 1.63
N VAL A 59 -7.24 3.16 0.77
CA VAL A 59 -6.81 3.25 -0.63
C VAL A 59 -5.75 4.33 -0.75
N PHE A 60 -4.51 3.92 -0.97
CA PHE A 60 -3.43 4.82 -1.36
C PHE A 60 -3.59 5.19 -2.82
N ALA A 61 -3.53 6.47 -3.15
CA ALA A 61 -3.68 6.94 -4.51
C ALA A 61 -2.72 8.07 -4.87
N ILE A 62 -2.45 8.16 -6.17
CA ILE A 62 -1.62 9.17 -6.80
C ILE A 62 -2.39 9.77 -7.98
N ASP A 63 -2.41 11.10 -8.03
CA ASP A 63 -2.85 11.83 -9.21
C ASP A 63 -1.63 12.24 -10.03
N PHE A 64 -1.51 11.62 -11.21
CA PHE A 64 -0.42 11.88 -12.15
C PHE A 64 -0.58 13.16 -12.97
N THR A 65 -1.63 13.96 -12.74
CA THR A 65 -1.84 15.25 -13.40
C THR A 65 -0.67 16.20 -13.13
N GLY A 66 -0.20 16.90 -14.17
CA GLY A 66 0.96 17.77 -14.14
C GLY A 66 2.32 17.06 -14.14
N THR A 67 2.35 15.74 -13.99
CA THR A 67 3.58 14.95 -14.12
C THR A 67 3.98 14.79 -15.60
N GLY A 68 5.23 14.39 -15.85
CA GLY A 68 5.65 13.96 -17.19
C GLY A 68 4.95 12.70 -17.70
N PHE A 69 4.14 12.03 -16.86
CA PHE A 69 3.42 10.80 -17.20
C PHE A 69 1.94 11.04 -17.56
N GLU A 70 1.39 12.23 -17.33
CA GLU A 70 -0.05 12.51 -17.44
C GLU A 70 -0.69 11.99 -18.73
N ASP A 71 -0.10 12.29 -19.89
CA ASP A 71 -0.66 11.89 -21.18
C ASP A 71 -0.54 10.37 -21.42
N ALA A 72 0.60 9.79 -21.00
CA ALA A 72 0.88 8.37 -21.18
C ALA A 72 0.03 7.48 -20.25
N MET A 73 -0.43 8.02 -19.12
CA MET A 73 -1.30 7.34 -18.18
C MET A 73 -2.76 7.37 -18.66
N LYS A 74 -3.24 8.49 -19.21
CA LYS A 74 -4.58 8.61 -19.81
C LYS A 74 -4.83 7.69 -21.01
N THR A 75 -3.78 7.33 -21.75
CA THR A 75 -3.89 6.62 -23.02
C THR A 75 -3.29 5.22 -22.97
N LEU A 76 -3.89 4.27 -23.67
CA LEU A 76 -3.27 2.97 -23.89
C LEU A 76 -2.17 3.10 -24.95
N PRO A 77 -1.08 2.31 -24.89
CA PRO A 77 -0.06 2.34 -25.92
C PRO A 77 -0.66 2.01 -27.29
N GLU A 78 -0.37 2.86 -28.28
CA GLU A 78 -0.54 2.48 -29.69
C GLU A 78 0.30 1.23 -29.99
N PRO A 79 -0.07 0.41 -31.00
CA PRO A 79 0.70 -0.75 -31.40
C PRO A 79 2.19 -0.41 -31.53
N ASN A 80 2.99 -0.94 -30.63
CA ASN A 80 4.42 -0.67 -30.55
C ASN A 80 5.23 -1.96 -30.72
N ARG A 81 6.51 -1.83 -31.06
CA ARG A 81 7.37 -2.98 -31.35
C ARG A 81 7.63 -3.89 -30.13
N LYS A 82 7.35 -3.40 -28.92
CA LYS A 82 7.51 -4.15 -27.67
C LYS A 82 6.25 -4.95 -27.30
N ASN A 83 5.16 -4.84 -28.07
CA ASN A 83 3.86 -5.45 -27.78
C ASN A 83 3.33 -5.10 -26.38
N ILE A 84 3.48 -3.85 -25.96
CA ILE A 84 2.95 -3.39 -24.67
C ILE A 84 1.42 -3.41 -24.71
N LEU A 85 0.82 -4.07 -23.72
CA LEU A 85 -0.62 -4.31 -23.63
C LEU A 85 -1.36 -3.21 -22.87
N GLY A 86 -0.67 -2.51 -21.98
CA GLY A 86 -1.23 -1.41 -21.21
C GLY A 86 -0.18 -0.65 -20.41
N ARG A 87 -0.60 0.43 -19.74
CA ARG A 87 0.21 1.25 -18.85
C ARG A 87 -0.51 1.55 -17.53
N SER A 88 0.28 1.60 -16.47
CA SER A 88 -0.15 1.97 -15.12
C SER A 88 1.00 2.56 -14.30
N GLY A 89 0.73 2.90 -13.04
CA GLY A 89 1.69 3.48 -12.12
C GLY A 89 2.40 2.43 -11.27
N ALA A 90 3.63 2.72 -10.88
CA ALA A 90 4.36 2.00 -9.85
C ALA A 90 4.96 3.02 -8.86
N PHE A 91 5.29 2.55 -7.66
CA PHE A 91 5.83 3.37 -6.59
C PHE A 91 7.01 2.67 -5.94
N ASP A 92 7.90 3.47 -5.36
CA ASP A 92 8.93 3.06 -4.40
C ASP A 92 8.79 3.97 -3.16
N ILE A 93 8.02 3.52 -2.18
CA ILE A 93 7.81 4.21 -0.90
C ILE A 93 8.99 3.94 0.02
N TYR A 94 9.50 4.98 0.66
CA TYR A 94 10.57 4.91 1.65
C TYR A 94 10.31 5.85 2.81
N GLN A 95 10.96 5.55 3.93
CA GLN A 95 10.86 6.36 5.13
C GLN A 95 11.44 7.77 4.92
N ASP A 96 10.73 8.78 5.40
CA ASP A 96 11.19 10.17 5.50
C ASP A 96 11.59 10.51 6.96
N MET A 97 11.48 9.51 7.85
CA MET A 97 11.96 9.54 9.24
C MET A 97 12.40 8.15 9.70
N ASN A 98 13.25 8.08 10.74
CA ASN A 98 13.72 6.83 11.32
C ASN A 98 13.40 6.80 12.82
N LEU A 99 12.64 5.78 13.26
CA LEU A 99 12.28 5.56 14.67
C LEU A 99 13.16 4.53 15.37
N ASN A 100 14.14 3.96 14.68
CA ASN A 100 15.11 3.03 15.26
C ASN A 100 16.26 3.83 15.89
N PRO A 101 16.37 3.85 17.23
CA PRO A 101 17.43 4.60 17.90
C PRO A 101 18.79 3.91 17.80
N ASP A 102 18.81 2.61 17.50
CA ASP A 102 20.01 1.79 17.51
C ASP A 102 20.66 1.66 16.11
N ASP A 103 19.94 2.07 15.06
CA ASP A 103 20.41 2.00 13.68
C ASP A 103 19.91 3.20 12.85
N GLU A 104 20.78 4.19 12.66
CA GLU A 104 20.50 5.38 11.82
C GLU A 104 20.29 5.03 10.33
N ALA A 105 20.81 3.89 9.87
CA ALA A 105 20.66 3.41 8.49
C ALA A 105 19.43 2.48 8.32
N ALA A 106 18.63 2.31 9.37
CA ALA A 106 17.43 1.49 9.32
C ALA A 106 16.49 1.95 8.20
N VAL A 107 15.83 0.97 7.57
CA VAL A 107 14.95 1.19 6.42
C VAL A 107 13.50 0.82 6.74
N ALA A 108 12.56 1.61 6.22
CA ALA A 108 11.17 1.25 6.08
C ALA A 108 10.73 1.52 4.63
N LYS A 109 10.70 0.49 3.79
CA LYS A 109 10.44 0.67 2.35
C LYS A 109 9.60 -0.44 1.71
N ALA A 110 8.77 -0.04 0.75
CA ALA A 110 7.99 -0.93 -0.08
C ALA A 110 7.90 -0.41 -1.52
N ASP A 111 7.77 -1.31 -2.48
CA ASP A 111 7.47 -1.00 -3.87
C ASP A 111 6.25 -1.80 -4.31
N GLY A 112 5.57 -1.33 -5.35
CA GLY A 112 4.36 -1.99 -5.82
C GLY A 112 3.78 -1.40 -7.09
N ARG A 113 2.60 -1.92 -7.47
CA ARG A 113 1.85 -1.46 -8.64
C ARG A 113 0.60 -0.71 -8.19
N LEU A 114 0.29 0.34 -8.93
CA LEU A 114 -0.94 1.10 -8.81
C LEU A 114 -1.86 0.69 -9.97
N PHE A 115 -3.15 0.74 -9.72
CA PHE A 115 -4.20 0.38 -10.67
C PHE A 115 -5.10 1.58 -10.92
N PRO A 116 -5.68 1.73 -12.13
CA PRO A 116 -6.52 2.86 -12.44
C PRO A 116 -7.75 2.89 -11.53
N ILE A 117 -7.95 4.02 -10.83
CA ILE A 117 -9.18 4.36 -10.12
C ILE A 117 -10.06 5.19 -11.04
N ASP A 118 -9.48 6.24 -11.64
CA ASP A 118 -10.13 7.12 -12.60
C ASP A 118 -9.08 7.58 -13.63
N ARG A 119 -9.01 6.86 -14.76
CA ARG A 119 -8.00 7.10 -15.80
C ARG A 119 -8.13 8.49 -16.44
N GLU A 120 -9.35 8.98 -16.60
CA GLU A 120 -9.60 10.30 -17.18
C GLU A 120 -9.07 11.43 -16.27
N LYS A 121 -9.07 11.20 -14.96
CA LYS A 121 -8.48 12.11 -13.96
C LYS A 121 -7.04 11.78 -13.60
N ASN A 122 -6.39 10.80 -14.25
CA ASN A 122 -5.04 10.35 -13.90
C ASN A 122 -4.87 9.82 -12.47
N ILE A 123 -5.93 9.29 -11.87
CA ILE A 123 -5.90 8.76 -10.50
C ILE A 123 -5.68 7.26 -10.51
N TYR A 124 -4.59 6.82 -9.89
CA TYR A 124 -4.19 5.42 -9.77
C TYR A 124 -3.89 5.10 -8.32
N GLY A 125 -4.20 3.89 -7.88
CA GLY A 125 -4.01 3.52 -6.48
C GLY A 125 -3.96 2.04 -6.21
N MET A 126 -3.85 1.71 -4.93
CA MET A 126 -3.91 0.37 -4.37
C MET A 126 -4.64 0.41 -3.03
N THR A 127 -5.27 -0.69 -2.66
CA THR A 127 -5.66 -0.91 -1.26
C THR A 127 -4.42 -1.31 -0.50
N VAL A 128 -4.11 -0.62 0.59
CA VAL A 128 -2.90 -0.88 1.37
C VAL A 128 -3.12 -0.80 2.87
N ASN A 129 -2.37 -1.61 3.61
CA ASN A 129 -1.99 -1.39 5.00
C ASN A 129 -0.46 -1.26 5.03
N LEU A 130 0.06 -0.06 5.26
CA LEU A 130 1.49 0.24 5.10
C LEU A 130 2.35 -0.50 6.12
N PHE A 131 1.85 -0.66 7.36
CA PHE A 131 2.53 -1.46 8.37
C PHE A 131 2.69 -2.92 7.92
N GLN A 132 1.60 -3.56 7.48
CA GLN A 132 1.62 -4.96 7.02
C GLN A 132 2.47 -5.15 5.75
N LEU A 133 2.39 -4.22 4.80
CA LEU A 133 3.17 -4.30 3.56
C LEU A 133 4.66 -4.25 3.84
N ILE A 134 5.11 -3.35 4.71
CA ILE A 134 6.53 -3.17 4.96
C ILE A 134 7.08 -4.30 5.85
N THR A 135 6.32 -4.73 6.85
CA THR A 135 6.71 -5.85 7.75
C THR A 135 6.71 -7.20 7.05
N SER A 136 5.72 -7.50 6.20
CA SER A 136 5.71 -8.74 5.41
C SER A 136 6.89 -8.85 4.44
N ARG A 137 7.48 -7.71 4.04
CA ARG A 137 8.69 -7.66 3.21
C ARG A 137 9.99 -7.56 4.02
N THR A 138 9.91 -7.68 5.35
CA THR A 138 11.08 -7.63 6.27
C THR A 138 11.96 -6.39 6.07
N ASN A 139 11.34 -5.28 5.66
CA ASN A 139 12.01 -4.01 5.38
C ASN A 139 11.48 -2.95 6.32
N ASP A 140 11.35 -3.25 7.60
CA ASP A 140 10.59 -2.54 8.62
C ASP A 140 11.45 -1.99 9.77
N SER A 141 12.77 -2.10 9.67
CA SER A 141 13.68 -1.69 10.75
C SER A 141 13.50 -0.23 11.17
N ALA A 142 13.16 0.69 10.25
CA ALA A 142 12.95 2.11 10.59
C ALA A 142 11.64 2.37 11.34
N PHE A 143 10.73 1.40 11.43
CA PHE A 143 9.58 1.45 12.33
C PHE A 143 9.96 1.27 13.81
N GLY A 144 11.24 0.97 14.09
CA GLY A 144 11.79 0.79 15.43
C GLY A 144 11.23 -0.46 16.14
N PRO A 145 11.42 -1.67 15.59
CA PRO A 145 11.06 -2.91 16.28
C PRO A 145 11.91 -3.12 17.54
N ASN A 146 11.36 -3.82 18.53
CA ASN A 146 12.13 -4.39 19.62
C ASN A 146 12.93 -5.62 19.14
N ALA A 147 13.75 -6.20 20.02
CA ALA A 147 14.73 -7.23 19.64
C ALA A 147 14.13 -8.50 19.02
N ASP A 148 12.86 -8.81 19.30
CA ASP A 148 12.15 -9.99 18.80
C ASP A 148 11.01 -9.64 17.83
N TYR A 149 10.91 -8.37 17.40
CA TYR A 149 9.88 -7.88 16.47
C TYR A 149 8.44 -8.08 16.96
N SER A 150 8.24 -8.18 18.27
CA SER A 150 6.91 -8.29 18.88
C SER A 150 6.24 -6.92 19.10
N ASP A 151 7.02 -5.85 19.23
CA ASP A 151 6.55 -4.48 19.42
C ASP A 151 7.29 -3.52 18.50
N TYR A 152 6.61 -2.47 18.05
CA TYR A 152 7.16 -1.45 17.16
C TYR A 152 6.98 -0.04 17.72
N ALA A 153 8.01 0.79 17.60
CA ALA A 153 7.94 2.20 18.01
C ALA A 153 6.87 2.97 17.23
N VAL A 154 6.67 2.64 15.95
CA VAL A 154 5.63 3.25 15.10
C VAL A 154 4.20 3.01 15.60
N LEU A 155 3.98 1.97 16.42
CA LEU A 155 2.70 1.64 17.06
C LEU A 155 2.62 2.12 18.51
N LYS A 156 3.42 3.13 18.90
CA LYS A 156 3.27 3.79 20.21
C LYS A 156 2.22 4.89 20.13
N GLN A 157 1.36 4.98 21.14
CA GLN A 157 0.32 6.02 21.18
C GLN A 157 0.93 7.42 21.05
N GLY A 158 0.41 8.22 20.12
CA GLY A 158 0.88 9.55 19.76
C GLY A 158 2.00 9.57 18.71
N GLN A 159 2.53 8.41 18.32
CA GLN A 159 3.58 8.33 17.31
C GLN A 159 3.00 8.53 15.91
N ASN A 160 3.62 9.40 15.11
CA ASN A 160 3.38 9.50 13.66
C ASN A 160 4.54 8.87 12.87
N PHE A 161 4.33 8.65 11.58
CA PHE A 161 5.38 8.23 10.66
C PHE A 161 5.28 8.96 9.33
N SER A 162 6.42 9.40 8.81
CA SER A 162 6.54 10.14 7.57
C SER A 162 7.16 9.28 6.48
N PHE A 163 6.59 9.38 5.29
CA PHE A 163 7.08 8.72 4.09
C PHE A 163 7.38 9.73 2.97
N ALA A 164 8.21 9.27 2.05
CA ALA A 164 8.41 9.84 0.74
C ALA A 164 8.30 8.72 -0.31
N ASP A 165 8.10 9.10 -1.57
CA ASP A 165 7.91 8.15 -2.67
C ASP A 165 8.54 8.64 -3.97
N ASN A 166 9.01 7.68 -4.75
CA ASN A 166 9.33 7.86 -6.16
C ASN A 166 8.24 7.19 -7.01
N VAL A 167 7.62 7.96 -7.90
CA VAL A 167 6.55 7.43 -8.74
C VAL A 167 7.02 7.24 -10.17
N PHE A 168 6.57 6.13 -10.75
CA PHE A 168 6.97 5.65 -12.07
C PHE A 168 5.74 5.31 -12.90
N ALA A 169 5.81 5.54 -14.21
CA ALA A 169 4.94 4.83 -15.14
C ALA A 169 5.62 3.54 -15.60
N PHE A 170 4.83 2.51 -15.84
CA PHE A 170 5.28 1.28 -16.47
C PHE A 170 4.24 0.73 -17.43
N GLY A 171 4.69 -0.13 -18.34
CA GLY A 171 3.84 -0.96 -19.18
C GLY A 171 4.20 -2.44 -19.06
N TRP A 172 3.26 -3.30 -19.43
CA TRP A 172 3.41 -4.76 -19.36
C TRP A 172 3.22 -5.43 -20.72
N THR A 173 3.86 -6.58 -20.89
CA THR A 173 3.60 -7.55 -21.97
C THR A 173 2.81 -8.73 -21.42
N VAL A 174 2.57 -9.75 -22.26
CA VAL A 174 1.88 -10.98 -21.83
C VAL A 174 2.58 -11.67 -20.67
N ASP A 175 3.90 -11.61 -20.59
CA ASP A 175 4.72 -12.40 -19.66
C ASP A 175 5.61 -11.54 -18.75
N ASN A 176 5.60 -10.22 -18.90
CA ASN A 176 6.45 -9.31 -18.16
C ASN A 176 5.66 -8.11 -17.59
N PRO A 177 5.49 -8.03 -16.25
CA PRO A 177 4.84 -6.91 -15.56
C PRO A 177 5.67 -5.61 -15.51
N GLY A 178 6.75 -5.53 -16.31
CA GLY A 178 7.61 -4.36 -16.49
C GLY A 178 8.26 -4.33 -17.87
N GLY A 179 7.51 -4.75 -18.91
CA GLY A 179 8.00 -4.77 -20.30
C GLY A 179 8.36 -3.40 -20.88
N GLU A 180 7.85 -2.32 -20.28
CA GLU A 180 8.27 -0.94 -20.50
C GLU A 180 8.43 -0.25 -19.15
N TRP A 181 9.59 0.33 -18.88
CA TRP A 181 9.84 1.05 -17.61
C TRP A 181 9.90 2.55 -17.87
N TRP A 182 9.80 3.35 -16.81
CA TRP A 182 9.69 4.81 -16.88
C TRP A 182 10.67 5.46 -17.86
N SER A 183 11.89 4.95 -17.99
CA SER A 183 12.94 5.51 -18.87
C SER A 183 12.54 5.54 -20.35
N ASP A 184 11.60 4.69 -20.76
CA ASP A 184 11.03 4.66 -22.10
C ASP A 184 9.80 5.60 -22.26
N ILE A 185 9.28 6.14 -21.16
CA ILE A 185 8.04 6.94 -21.11
C ILE A 185 8.36 8.40 -20.75
N ALA A 186 8.85 8.65 -19.52
CA ALA A 186 9.27 9.96 -19.01
C ALA A 186 10.14 9.80 -17.76
N ASN A 187 10.82 10.87 -17.35
CA ASN A 187 11.59 10.86 -16.11
C ASN A 187 10.69 10.61 -14.89
N PRO A 188 11.17 9.84 -13.89
CA PRO A 188 10.42 9.55 -12.69
C PRO A 188 10.21 10.83 -11.88
N VAL A 189 9.09 10.90 -11.17
CA VAL A 189 8.85 11.98 -10.22
C VAL A 189 9.42 11.52 -8.88
N GLN A 190 10.53 12.14 -8.49
CA GLN A 190 11.33 11.76 -7.32
C GLN A 190 11.34 12.86 -6.28
N ASP A 191 11.32 12.49 -5.00
CA ASP A 191 11.42 13.40 -3.85
C ASP A 191 10.34 14.51 -3.78
N VAL A 192 9.20 14.29 -4.43
CA VAL A 192 8.08 15.27 -4.49
C VAL A 192 6.95 14.87 -3.56
N LEU A 193 6.49 13.63 -3.67
CA LEU A 193 5.37 13.13 -2.88
C LEU A 193 5.91 12.73 -1.50
N LYS A 194 5.55 13.53 -0.49
CA LYS A 194 5.81 13.26 0.92
C LYS A 194 4.50 13.33 1.70
N TRP A 195 4.30 12.45 2.67
CA TRP A 195 3.11 12.49 3.51
C TRP A 195 3.42 11.99 4.91
N ASP A 196 2.55 12.37 5.83
CA ASP A 196 2.57 11.89 7.19
C ASP A 196 1.33 11.03 7.41
N MET A 197 1.50 9.92 8.10
CA MET A 197 0.40 9.13 8.65
C MET A 197 -0.14 9.84 9.91
N ALA A 198 -1.42 9.61 10.22
CA ALA A 198 -2.01 10.14 11.44
C ALA A 198 -1.28 9.60 12.68
N PRO A 199 -1.22 10.38 13.79
CA PRO A 199 -0.71 9.89 15.05
C PRO A 199 -1.46 8.65 15.51
N TYR A 200 -0.72 7.60 15.84
CA TYR A 200 -1.28 6.33 16.26
C TYR A 200 -2.05 6.46 17.59
N THR A 201 -3.25 5.91 17.66
CA THR A 201 -4.12 6.05 18.83
C THR A 201 -4.04 4.86 19.79
N GLY A 202 -3.44 3.75 19.35
CA GLY A 202 -3.33 2.52 20.15
C GLY A 202 -4.54 1.59 20.08
N THR A 203 -5.53 1.90 19.22
CA THR A 203 -6.81 1.15 19.19
C THR A 203 -7.28 0.75 17.80
N LYS A 204 -6.69 1.33 16.77
CA LYS A 204 -7.00 0.97 15.39
C LYS A 204 -6.06 -0.15 14.99
N THR A 205 -6.60 -1.17 14.36
CA THR A 205 -5.81 -2.27 13.80
C THR A 205 -6.52 -2.72 12.55
N GLY A 206 -5.90 -2.50 11.40
CA GLY A 206 -6.36 -3.02 10.13
C GLY A 206 -6.27 -4.54 10.13
N ARG A 207 -7.26 -5.18 9.52
CA ARG A 207 -7.26 -6.63 9.34
C ARG A 207 -6.04 -7.05 8.51
N GLU A 208 -5.43 -8.16 8.86
CA GLU A 208 -4.41 -8.79 8.02
C GLU A 208 -5.02 -9.41 6.77
N PHE A 209 -4.39 -9.15 5.64
CA PHE A 209 -4.75 -9.73 4.35
C PHE A 209 -3.53 -9.79 3.44
N THR A 210 -3.57 -10.67 2.46
CA THR A 210 -2.66 -10.64 1.30
C THR A 210 -3.49 -10.60 0.02
N TYR A 211 -2.86 -10.30 -1.12
CA TYR A 211 -3.55 -10.42 -2.41
C TYR A 211 -4.06 -11.86 -2.65
N GLY A 212 -3.27 -12.87 -2.28
CA GLY A 212 -3.62 -14.28 -2.41
C GLY A 212 -4.77 -14.76 -1.51
N ASP A 213 -5.02 -14.08 -0.38
CA ASP A 213 -6.19 -14.37 0.46
C ASP A 213 -7.49 -13.85 -0.16
N LEU A 214 -7.38 -12.77 -0.95
CA LEU A 214 -8.52 -12.07 -1.55
C LEU A 214 -8.89 -12.65 -2.92
N HIS A 215 -7.91 -13.23 -3.63
CA HIS A 215 -8.05 -13.70 -5.00
C HIS A 215 -7.52 -15.12 -5.14
N ALA A 216 -8.33 -16.00 -5.76
CA ALA A 216 -7.88 -17.33 -6.13
C ALA A 216 -6.82 -17.28 -7.24
N ASP A 217 -5.99 -18.33 -7.35
CA ASP A 217 -4.90 -18.42 -8.34
C ASP A 217 -5.37 -18.37 -9.81
N ASP A 218 -6.66 -18.61 -10.07
CA ASP A 218 -7.31 -18.53 -11.38
C ASP A 218 -8.08 -17.22 -11.62
N THR A 219 -8.04 -16.28 -10.68
CA THR A 219 -8.63 -14.95 -10.83
C THR A 219 -7.93 -14.20 -11.96
N GLU A 220 -8.70 -13.55 -12.84
CA GLU A 220 -8.13 -12.76 -13.95
C GLU A 220 -7.18 -11.68 -13.42
N CYS A 221 -6.02 -11.53 -14.08
CA CYS A 221 -5.04 -10.52 -13.71
C CYS A 221 -5.64 -9.10 -13.86
N PRO A 222 -5.51 -8.22 -12.84
CA PRO A 222 -5.99 -6.84 -12.94
C PRO A 222 -5.25 -6.01 -14.00
N LEU A 223 -4.09 -6.46 -14.46
CA LEU A 223 -3.38 -5.92 -15.62
C LEU A 223 -3.76 -6.73 -16.86
N THR A 224 -4.82 -6.29 -17.55
CA THR A 224 -5.44 -7.06 -18.65
C THR A 224 -4.41 -7.58 -19.65
N GLY A 225 -4.48 -8.89 -19.93
CA GLY A 225 -3.62 -9.60 -20.88
C GLY A 225 -2.24 -10.01 -20.35
N LEU A 226 -1.86 -9.60 -19.14
CA LEU A 226 -0.70 -10.16 -18.44
C LEU A 226 -1.03 -11.58 -17.92
N ASP A 227 -0.05 -12.47 -18.01
CA ASP A 227 -0.08 -13.81 -17.44
C ASP A 227 -0.27 -13.74 -15.93
N ASN A 228 -1.27 -14.48 -15.44
CA ASN A 228 -1.63 -14.41 -14.03
C ASN A 228 -0.53 -14.95 -13.13
N GLY A 229 0.22 -15.97 -13.58
CA GLY A 229 1.35 -16.51 -12.84
C GLY A 229 2.46 -15.47 -12.66
N ALA A 230 2.79 -14.73 -13.72
CA ALA A 230 3.75 -13.62 -13.66
C ALA A 230 3.33 -12.56 -12.63
N PHE A 231 2.06 -12.17 -12.60
CA PHE A 231 1.55 -11.20 -11.63
C PHE A 231 1.53 -11.75 -10.19
N LEU A 232 0.96 -12.95 -9.98
CA LEU A 232 0.86 -13.57 -8.65
C LEU A 232 2.23 -13.85 -8.02
N SER A 233 3.22 -14.24 -8.83
CA SER A 233 4.59 -14.44 -8.34
C SER A 233 5.22 -13.19 -7.72
N MET A 234 4.70 -12.00 -8.05
CA MET A 234 5.10 -10.77 -7.41
C MET A 234 4.33 -10.55 -6.12
N VAL A 235 2.99 -10.53 -6.17
CA VAL A 235 2.18 -9.86 -5.15
C VAL A 235 1.40 -10.79 -4.22
N LYS A 236 1.35 -12.09 -4.52
CA LYS A 236 0.44 -13.03 -3.84
C LYS A 236 0.58 -12.99 -2.32
N ASP A 237 1.82 -12.96 -1.83
CA ASP A 237 2.14 -13.06 -0.41
C ASP A 237 2.46 -11.70 0.24
N TRP A 238 2.22 -10.58 -0.47
CA TRP A 238 2.44 -9.25 0.10
C TRP A 238 1.33 -8.93 1.09
N GLY A 239 1.73 -8.75 2.35
CA GLY A 239 0.83 -8.35 3.43
C GLY A 239 0.25 -6.98 3.15
N GLY A 240 -1.03 -6.79 3.46
CA GLY A 240 -1.70 -5.52 3.35
C GLY A 240 -1.70 -4.92 1.94
N TYR A 241 -1.64 -5.71 0.86
CA TYR A 241 -1.62 -5.19 -0.52
C TYR A 241 -2.76 -5.75 -1.36
N GLY A 242 -3.48 -4.87 -2.06
CA GLY A 242 -4.58 -5.21 -2.95
C GLY A 242 -4.86 -4.15 -4.01
N THR A 243 -5.75 -4.45 -4.96
CA THR A 243 -6.25 -3.46 -5.92
C THR A 243 -7.23 -2.49 -5.23
N PRO A 244 -7.54 -1.32 -5.82
CA PRO A 244 -8.56 -0.42 -5.26
C PRO A 244 -9.94 -1.09 -5.08
N ALA A 245 -10.29 -2.05 -5.95
CA ALA A 245 -11.55 -2.79 -5.84
C ALA A 245 -11.63 -3.69 -4.60
N ASP A 246 -10.47 -4.04 -4.02
CA ASP A 246 -10.37 -4.93 -2.88
C ASP A 246 -10.64 -4.24 -1.54
N PHE A 247 -10.78 -2.91 -1.53
CA PHE A 247 -10.91 -2.14 -0.29
C PHE A 247 -12.04 -2.66 0.61
N GLU A 248 -13.21 -2.99 0.04
CA GLU A 248 -14.32 -3.54 0.82
C GLU A 248 -14.01 -4.95 1.35
N ALA A 249 -13.40 -5.82 0.56
CA ALA A 249 -13.03 -7.16 0.99
C ALA A 249 -11.97 -7.13 2.10
N ALA A 250 -10.96 -6.26 1.96
CA ALA A 250 -9.87 -6.08 2.92
C ALA A 250 -10.34 -5.46 4.25
N THR A 251 -11.37 -4.61 4.23
CA THR A 251 -11.90 -3.95 5.43
C THR A 251 -13.12 -4.64 6.04
N SER A 252 -13.74 -5.57 5.31
CA SER A 252 -14.89 -6.34 5.79
C SER A 252 -14.47 -7.60 6.57
N GLY A 253 -15.18 -7.90 7.65
CA GLY A 253 -14.88 -9.04 8.51
C GLY A 253 -15.48 -8.93 9.89
N ILE A 254 -15.49 -10.06 10.63
CA ILE A 254 -15.85 -10.07 12.04
C ILE A 254 -14.62 -9.60 12.83
N ASN A 255 -14.55 -8.31 13.14
CA ASN A 255 -13.37 -7.69 13.76
C ASN A 255 -13.31 -7.80 15.29
N ASN A 256 -14.29 -8.46 15.91
CA ASN A 256 -14.37 -8.58 17.37
C ASN A 256 -15.19 -9.82 17.73
N VAL A 257 -14.53 -10.96 17.95
CA VAL A 257 -15.10 -11.94 18.87
C VAL A 257 -14.67 -11.48 20.26
N ALA A 258 -15.46 -10.59 20.86
CA ALA A 258 -15.17 -10.05 22.17
C ALA A 258 -14.95 -11.20 23.17
N ILE A 259 -13.70 -11.40 23.58
CA ILE A 259 -13.38 -12.20 24.74
C ILE A 259 -13.48 -11.22 25.90
N ASP A 260 -14.44 -11.42 26.80
CA ASP A 260 -14.39 -10.76 28.09
C ASP A 260 -13.10 -11.22 28.79
N GLY A 261 -12.07 -10.38 28.74
CA GLY A 261 -10.73 -10.69 29.27
C GLY A 261 -10.69 -10.83 30.79
N THR A 262 -11.82 -10.65 31.48
CA THR A 262 -11.95 -10.88 32.92
C THR A 262 -12.59 -12.22 33.28
N ALA A 263 -13.17 -12.92 32.29
CA ALA A 263 -13.86 -14.18 32.51
C ALA A 263 -12.97 -15.38 32.14
N ASP A 264 -12.77 -16.28 33.09
CA ASP A 264 -12.05 -17.53 32.88
C ASP A 264 -12.71 -18.41 31.80
N ILE A 265 -11.89 -19.13 31.03
CA ILE A 265 -12.38 -20.14 30.09
C ILE A 265 -12.82 -21.38 30.88
N VAL A 266 -14.11 -21.72 30.82
CA VAL A 266 -14.67 -22.91 31.49
C VAL A 266 -14.78 -24.12 30.56
N ALA A 267 -14.89 -23.91 29.25
CA ALA A 267 -14.86 -24.99 28.27
C ALA A 267 -14.37 -24.52 26.90
N THR A 268 -13.70 -25.41 26.18
CA THR A 268 -13.49 -25.28 24.74
C THR A 268 -14.18 -26.45 24.04
N GLU A 269 -15.07 -26.13 23.11
CA GLU A 269 -15.83 -27.08 22.31
C GLU A 269 -15.51 -26.86 20.84
N TYR A 270 -15.52 -27.94 20.05
CA TYR A 270 -15.27 -27.89 18.62
C TYR A 270 -16.47 -28.48 17.89
N TYR A 271 -16.84 -27.87 16.78
CA TYR A 271 -17.96 -28.30 15.93
C TYR A 271 -17.53 -28.32 14.47
N ASP A 272 -18.11 -29.21 13.68
CA ASP A 272 -18.02 -29.11 12.23
C ASP A 272 -18.95 -28.01 11.68
N LEU A 273 -18.86 -27.75 10.38
CA LEU A 273 -19.72 -26.76 9.69
C LEU A 273 -21.22 -27.07 9.78
N MET A 274 -21.59 -28.30 10.10
CA MET A 274 -22.98 -28.74 10.26
C MET A 274 -23.47 -28.62 11.71
N GLY A 275 -22.63 -28.09 12.62
CA GLY A 275 -22.96 -27.91 14.03
C GLY A 275 -22.87 -29.20 14.85
N ARG A 276 -22.23 -30.26 14.35
CA ARG A 276 -21.98 -31.48 15.14
C ARG A 276 -20.70 -31.32 15.94
N ARG A 277 -20.73 -31.68 17.22
CA ARG A 277 -19.55 -31.62 18.09
C ARG A 277 -18.48 -32.61 17.61
N VAL A 278 -17.23 -32.18 17.56
CA VAL A 278 -16.06 -32.97 17.16
C VAL A 278 -14.98 -32.95 18.25
N ASN A 279 -14.09 -33.94 18.22
CA ASN A 279 -12.99 -34.09 19.19
C ASN A 279 -11.74 -33.34 18.71
N GLY A 280 -11.81 -31.99 18.74
CA GLY A 280 -10.70 -31.12 18.36
C GLY A 280 -10.85 -30.51 16.97
N GLU A 281 -9.77 -29.89 16.51
CA GLU A 281 -9.69 -29.25 15.19
C GLU A 281 -9.57 -30.31 14.08
N ILE A 282 -10.34 -30.14 13.02
CA ILE A 282 -10.33 -30.98 11.81
C ILE A 282 -9.11 -30.58 10.97
N GLU A 283 -8.24 -31.56 10.64
CA GLU A 283 -6.97 -31.31 9.94
C GLU A 283 -7.09 -30.87 8.47
N ASN A 284 -8.21 -31.16 7.81
CA ASN A 284 -8.45 -30.78 6.41
C ASN A 284 -9.87 -30.24 6.28
N GLY A 285 -10.11 -29.05 6.83
CA GLY A 285 -11.44 -28.47 6.81
C GLY A 285 -11.66 -27.36 7.83
N VAL A 286 -12.91 -26.95 7.90
CA VAL A 286 -13.33 -25.90 8.81
C VAL A 286 -13.89 -26.49 10.09
N THR A 287 -13.35 -26.04 11.21
CA THR A 287 -13.86 -26.28 12.56
C THR A 287 -14.40 -24.97 13.15
N ILE A 288 -15.56 -25.03 13.80
CA ILE A 288 -16.08 -23.96 14.65
C ILE A 288 -15.60 -24.25 16.07
N ARG A 289 -14.72 -23.42 16.62
CA ARG A 289 -14.32 -23.46 18.02
C ARG A 289 -15.24 -22.55 18.83
N ARG A 290 -15.87 -23.10 19.85
CA ARG A 290 -16.69 -22.37 20.83
C ARG A 290 -15.99 -22.41 22.18
N VAL A 291 -15.59 -21.24 22.68
CA VAL A 291 -15.01 -21.05 24.00
C VAL A 291 -16.12 -20.54 24.91
N VAL A 292 -16.47 -21.29 25.96
CA VAL A 292 -17.45 -20.90 26.97
C VAL A 292 -16.71 -20.23 28.11
N LEU A 293 -17.18 -19.05 28.51
CA LEU A 293 -16.59 -18.23 29.56
C LEU A 293 -17.37 -18.39 30.89
N SER A 294 -16.70 -18.12 32.01
CA SER A 294 -17.28 -18.24 33.36
C SER A 294 -18.44 -17.29 33.63
N ASN A 295 -18.53 -16.20 32.86
CA ASN A 295 -19.63 -15.23 32.90
C ASN A 295 -20.89 -15.68 32.12
N GLY A 296 -20.88 -16.88 31.53
CA GLY A 296 -22.00 -17.44 30.75
C GLY A 296 -22.03 -17.03 29.27
N GLN A 297 -21.09 -16.20 28.81
CA GLN A 297 -20.92 -15.89 27.40
C GLN A 297 -20.19 -17.01 26.65
N ALA A 298 -20.37 -17.04 25.33
CA ALA A 298 -19.62 -17.94 24.46
C ALA A 298 -18.99 -17.14 23.32
N VAL A 299 -17.70 -17.36 23.12
CA VAL A 299 -16.86 -16.82 22.05
C VAL A 299 -16.78 -17.89 20.98
N VAL A 300 -17.06 -17.54 19.73
CA VAL A 300 -17.04 -18.49 18.62
C VAL A 300 -16.04 -18.03 17.57
N SER A 301 -15.09 -18.89 17.22
CA SER A 301 -14.13 -18.67 16.14
C SER A 301 -14.22 -19.79 15.11
N LYS A 302 -13.92 -19.44 13.85
CA LYS A 302 -13.81 -20.38 12.75
C LYS A 302 -12.31 -20.66 12.54
N ILE A 303 -11.93 -21.94 12.57
CA ILE A 303 -10.57 -22.41 12.36
C ILE A 303 -10.55 -23.19 11.05
N ALA A 304 -9.69 -22.81 10.12
CA ALA A 304 -9.44 -23.57 8.89
C ALA A 304 -8.01 -24.12 8.95
N ARG A 305 -7.87 -25.44 8.73
CA ARG A 305 -6.60 -26.13 8.57
C ARG A 305 -6.61 -26.94 7.29
#